data_AF-A0A5E4LI55-F1
#
_entry.id   AF-A0A5E4LI55-F1
#
_cell.length_a   1.000
_cell.length_b   1.000
_cell.length_c   1.000
_cell.angle_alpha   90.00
_cell.angle_beta   90.00
_cell.angle_gamma   90.00
#
_symmetry.space_group_name_H-M   'P 1'
#
loop_
_entity.id
_entity.type
_entity.pdbx_description
1 polymer ?
#
loop_
_entity_poly.entity_id
_entity_poly.type
_entity_poly.pdbx_seq_one_letter_code
_entity_poly.pdbx_strand_id
1 'polypeptide(L)'
;MSYNVTLAREAARELERLDKAIQAQAIRKMAQLRENPELGKPLGNVMKTKRSIHIGKYRIIYSVLGTTIVIARIAHRKGAYE
;
A
#
# COMPACT_ATOMS: atom_id res chain seq x y z
N MET A 1 3.22 11.17 15.50
CA MET A 1 2.44 11.90 14.46
C MET A 1 1.62 10.86 13.72
N SER A 2 0.31 11.04 13.60
CA SER A 2 -0.55 10.08 12.89
C SER A 2 -0.69 10.51 11.44
N TYR A 3 -0.18 9.72 10.50
CA TYR A 3 -0.40 9.98 9.07
C TYR A 3 -1.84 9.64 8.69
N ASN A 4 -2.41 10.39 7.76
CA ASN A 4 -3.72 10.10 7.16
C ASN A 4 -3.55 9.07 6.05
N VAL A 5 -4.29 7.97 6.07
CA VAL A 5 -4.26 6.97 4.99
C VAL A 5 -5.50 7.12 4.12
N THR A 6 -5.27 7.39 2.84
CA THR A 6 -6.33 7.53 1.82
C THR A 6 -6.16 6.44 0.77
N LEU A 7 -7.26 5.78 0.42
CA LEU A 7 -7.31 4.77 -0.63
C LEU A 7 -7.76 5.42 -1.95
N ALA A 8 -7.00 5.20 -3.02
CA ALA A 8 -7.49 5.50 -4.36
C ALA A 8 -8.69 4.60 -4.69
N ARG A 9 -9.59 5.08 -5.56
CA ARG A 9 -10.77 4.32 -5.99
C ARG A 9 -10.41 2.94 -6.55
N GLU A 10 -9.32 2.84 -7.28
CA GLU A 10 -8.80 1.56 -7.77
C GLU A 10 -8.34 0.66 -6.63
N ALA A 11 -7.54 1.17 -5.70
CA ALA A 11 -7.07 0.41 -4.55
C ALA A 11 -8.22 -0.10 -3.67
N ALA A 12 -9.28 0.68 -3.49
CA ALA A 12 -10.48 0.26 -2.76
C ALA A 12 -11.14 -0.95 -3.45
N ARG A 13 -11.38 -0.87 -4.77
CA ARG A 13 -11.95 -1.98 -5.54
C ARG A 13 -11.07 -3.22 -5.51
N GLU A 14 -9.76 -3.05 -5.61
CA GLU A 14 -8.82 -4.16 -5.51
C GLU A 14 -8.89 -4.80 -4.12
N LEU A 15 -8.89 -4.01 -3.05
CA LEU A 15 -9.04 -4.50 -1.67
C LEU A 15 -10.32 -5.30 -1.48
N GLU A 16 -11.45 -4.82 -1.98
CA GLU A 16 -12.74 -5.49 -1.89
C GLU A 16 -12.76 -6.85 -2.61
N ARG A 17 -11.98 -7.01 -3.67
CA ARG A 17 -11.84 -8.27 -4.42
C ARG A 17 -10.93 -9.30 -3.74
N LEU A 18 -10.16 -8.89 -2.73
CA LEU A 18 -9.26 -9.79 -2.01
C LEU A 18 -10.02 -10.62 -0.99
N ASP A 19 -9.48 -11.79 -0.66
CA ASP A 19 -10.02 -12.60 0.44
C ASP A 19 -9.98 -11.85 1.78
N LYS A 20 -10.94 -12.16 2.66
CA LYS A 20 -11.06 -11.55 3.99
C LYS A 20 -9.75 -11.59 4.80
N ALA A 21 -8.98 -12.66 4.66
CA ALA A 21 -7.68 -12.80 5.30
C ALA A 21 -6.68 -11.72 4.84
N ILE A 22 -6.60 -11.47 3.53
CA ILE A 22 -5.73 -10.47 2.94
C ILE A 22 -6.23 -9.06 3.27
N GLN A 23 -7.55 -8.84 3.24
CA GLN A 23 -8.14 -7.56 3.68
C GLN A 23 -7.75 -7.22 5.12
N ALA A 24 -7.86 -8.18 6.05
CA ALA A 24 -7.46 -7.97 7.44
C ALA A 24 -5.95 -7.71 7.59
N GLN A 25 -5.10 -8.36 6.77
CA GLN A 25 -3.68 -8.05 6.75
C GLN A 25 -3.39 -6.65 6.17
N ALA A 26 -4.14 -6.24 5.14
CA ALA A 26 -4.05 -4.91 4.55
C ALA A 26 -4.40 -3.81 5.56
N ILE A 27 -5.50 -3.95 6.29
CA ILE A 27 -5.90 -3.01 7.33
C ILE A 27 -4.83 -2.91 8.43
N ARG A 28 -4.29 -4.05 8.90
CA ARG A 28 -3.19 -4.05 9.88
C ARG A 28 -1.95 -3.33 9.37
N LYS A 29 -1.60 -3.54 8.09
CA LYS A 29 -0.46 -2.85 7.47
C LYS A 29 -0.71 -1.36 7.28
N MET A 30 -1.93 -0.95 6.92
CA MET A 30 -2.31 0.46 6.85
C MET A 30 -2.20 1.13 8.22
N ALA A 31 -2.61 0.47 9.30
CA ALA A 31 -2.44 0.99 10.65
C ALA A 31 -0.95 1.20 10.98
N GLN A 32 -0.08 0.24 10.67
CA GLN A 32 1.37 0.38 10.83
C GLN A 32 1.94 1.53 9.99
N LEU A 33 1.45 1.72 8.77
CA LEU A 33 1.85 2.83 7.90
C LEU A 33 1.45 4.19 8.49
N ARG A 34 0.32 4.29 9.21
CA ARG A 34 -0.08 5.53 9.90
C ARG A 34 0.90 5.97 10.97
N GLU A 35 1.61 5.02 11.57
CA GLU A 35 2.63 5.30 12.59
C GLU A 35 4.00 5.51 11.95
N ASN A 36 4.35 4.68 10.97
CA ASN A 36 5.61 4.75 10.26
C ASN A 36 5.44 4.45 8.76
N PRO A 37 5.32 5.49 7.89
CA PRO A 37 5.26 5.30 6.45
C PRO A 37 6.57 4.76 5.85
N GLU A 38 7.66 4.75 6.61
CA GLU A 38 8.96 4.25 6.15
C GLU A 38 9.08 2.72 6.12
N LEU A 39 8.09 2.00 6.66
CA LEU A 39 8.06 0.53 6.70
C LEU A 39 8.04 -0.16 5.33
N GLY A 40 7.57 0.51 4.28
CA GLY A 40 7.67 0.01 2.91
C GLY A 40 9.08 0.11 2.34
N LYS A 41 9.34 -0.62 1.27
CA LYS A 41 10.55 -0.47 0.46
C LYS A 41 10.31 0.58 -0.62
N PRO A 42 11.22 1.53 -0.84
CA PRO A 42 11.13 2.43 -1.99
C PRO A 42 11.15 1.62 -3.28
N LEU A 43 10.29 2.00 -4.24
CA LEU A 43 10.34 1.45 -5.59
C LEU A 43 11.52 2.15 -6.31
N GLY A 44 12.56 1.38 -6.62
CA GLY A 44 13.82 1.91 -7.14
C GLY A 44 13.70 2.58 -8.52
N ASN A 45 14.53 3.61 -8.70
CA ASN A 45 14.78 4.43 -9.89
C ASN A 45 13.62 5.30 -10.40
N VAL A 46 13.85 6.63 -10.36
CA VAL A 46 13.05 7.73 -10.91
C VAL A 46 11.72 8.06 -10.19
N MET A 47 11.07 7.11 -9.51
CA MET A 47 9.85 7.36 -8.71
C MET A 47 10.14 7.68 -7.24
N LYS A 48 10.77 8.84 -6.96
CA LYS A 48 11.27 9.27 -5.64
C LYS A 48 10.25 9.27 -4.48
N THR A 49 8.95 9.10 -4.72
CA THR A 49 7.90 9.17 -3.69
C THR A 49 7.06 7.90 -3.54
N LYS A 50 7.27 6.86 -4.38
CA LYS A 50 6.48 5.62 -4.30
C LYS A 50 7.20 4.56 -3.48
N ARG A 51 6.44 3.92 -2.59
CA ARG A 51 6.88 2.86 -1.68
C ARG A 51 5.96 1.66 -1.83
N SER A 52 6.47 0.49 -1.48
CA SER A 52 5.72 -0.77 -1.53
C SER A 52 5.89 -1.56 -0.24
N ILE A 53 4.81 -2.12 0.28
CA ILE A 53 4.85 -3.00 1.45
C ILE A 53 4.20 -4.34 1.14
N HIS A 54 4.78 -5.42 1.66
CA HIS A 54 4.36 -6.78 1.37
C HIS A 54 3.24 -7.25 2.31
N ILE A 55 2.25 -7.93 1.72
CA ILE A 55 1.06 -8.47 2.41
C ILE A 55 0.74 -9.85 1.84
N GLY A 56 1.29 -10.90 2.47
CA GLY A 56 1.09 -12.27 2.01
C GLY A 56 1.61 -12.47 0.59
N LYS A 57 0.71 -12.60 -0.39
CA LYS A 57 1.04 -12.70 -1.83
C LYS A 57 0.86 -11.38 -2.60
N TYR A 58 0.46 -10.31 -1.92
CA TYR A 58 0.17 -8.99 -2.51
C TYR A 58 1.17 -7.93 -2.04
N ARG A 59 1.18 -6.80 -2.73
CA ARG A 59 1.94 -5.59 -2.38
C ARG A 59 1.01 -4.40 -2.41
N ILE A 60 1.02 -3.61 -1.34
CA ILE A 60 0.41 -2.29 -1.34
C ILE A 60 1.44 -1.31 -1.89
N ILE A 61 1.09 -0.65 -2.99
CA ILE A 61 1.86 0.46 -3.56
C ILE A 61 1.23 1.75 -3.05
N TYR A 62 2.04 2.56 -2.37
CA TYR A 62 1.60 3.81 -1.77
C TYR A 62 2.62 4.92 -1.97
N SER A 63 2.17 6.16 -1.84
CA SER A 63 3.01 7.34 -1.85
C SER A 63 2.80 8.12 -0.56
N VAL A 64 3.85 8.79 -0.10
CA VAL A 64 3.80 9.66 1.08
C VAL A 64 3.84 11.11 0.58
N LEU A 65 2.79 11.87 0.84
CA LEU A 65 2.61 13.27 0.48
C LEU A 65 2.48 14.09 1.77
N GLY A 66 3.59 14.61 2.27
CA GLY A 66 3.64 15.29 3.57
C GLY A 66 3.17 14.36 4.69
N THR A 67 1.99 14.63 5.25
CA THR A 67 1.36 13.84 6.33
C THR A 67 0.30 12.85 5.84
N THR A 68 0.11 12.73 4.52
CA THR A 68 -0.89 11.83 3.92
C THR A 68 -0.23 10.70 3.14
N ILE A 69 -0.72 9.49 3.37
CA ILE A 69 -0.32 8.25 2.70
C ILE A 69 -1.43 7.91 1.71
N VAL A 70 -1.11 7.97 0.42
CA VAL A 70 -2.05 7.63 -0.65
C VAL A 70 -1.74 6.23 -1.15
N ILE A 71 -2.66 5.29 -0.91
CA ILE A 71 -2.56 3.95 -1.47
C ILE A 71 -3.06 4.00 -2.91
N ALA A 72 -2.13 3.81 -3.84
CA ALA A 72 -2.42 3.83 -5.26
C ALA A 72 -3.00 2.50 -5.73
N ARG A 73 -2.40 1.37 -5.34
CA ARG A 73 -2.78 0.02 -5.83
C ARG A 73 -2.47 -1.06 -4.81
N ILE A 74 -3.22 -2.15 -4.87
CA ILE A 74 -2.90 -3.41 -4.19
C ILE A 74 -2.71 -4.47 -5.28
N ALA A 75 -1.47 -4.84 -5.55
CA ALA A 75 -1.12 -5.71 -6.68
C ALA A 75 -0.61 -7.07 -6.21
N HIS A 76 -0.93 -8.13 -6.94
CA HIS A 76 -0.41 -9.46 -6.64
C HIS A 76 1.09 -9.55 -7.00
N ARG A 77 1.89 -10.30 -6.23
CA ARG A 77 3.34 -10.46 -6.42
C ARG A 77 3.69 -11.03 -7.80
N LYS A 78 2.79 -11.82 -8.41
CA LYS A 78 2.97 -12.36 -9.78
C LYS A 78 2.55 -11.41 -10.92
N GLY A 79 1.85 -10.31 -10.65
CA GLY A 79 1.27 -9.45 -11.69
C GLY A 79 2.02 -8.14 -11.93
N ALA A 80 3.30 -8.06 -11.59
CA ALA A 80 4.10 -6.83 -11.76
C ALA A 80 4.91 -6.78 -13.06
N TYR A 81 4.81 -7.82 -13.91
CA TYR A 81 5.36 -7.86 -15.27
C TYR A 81 4.42 -8.71 -16.14
N GLU A 82 3.39 -8.08 -16.67
CA GLU A 82 3.00 -8.28 -18.08
C GLU A 82 3.08 -6.91 -18.75
#